data_AF-A0A835LY82-F1
#
_entry.id   AF-A0A835LY82-F1
#
_cell.length_a   1.000
_cell.length_b   1.000
_cell.length_c   1.000
_cell.angle_alpha   90.00
_cell.angle_beta   90.00
_cell.angle_gamma   90.00
#
_symmetry.space_group_name_H-M   'P 1'
#
loop_
_entity.id
_entity.type
_entity.pdbx_description
1 polymer ?
#
loop_
_entity_poly.entity_id
_entity_poly.type
_entity_poly.pdbx_seq_one_letter_code
_entity_poly.pdbx_strand_id
1 'polypeptide(L)'
;MSLTRRQRALQSGKDASTSLIEFPNGLPPAPPTKAAQKRRVQVAKAAKESEAEAIRKILGQDSNRKKREDKLKKRRDELAQEKAANAWTLPPNTIRWVIRPTGTVVTFSEDVGLPSIFSSKPCSYPPPCEKCAGSSCTNP
;
A
#
# COMPACT_ATOMS: atom_id res chain seq x y z
N MET A 1 -16.65 7.52 55.18
CA MET A 1 -17.20 7.69 53.82
C MET A 1 -17.21 9.19 53.49
N SER A 2 -16.40 9.66 52.54
CA SER A 2 -16.33 11.08 52.14
C SER A 2 -16.97 11.28 50.77
N LEU A 3 -17.86 12.27 50.66
CA LEU A 3 -18.56 12.59 49.40
C LEU A 3 -17.62 13.33 48.44
N THR A 4 -17.65 12.92 47.17
CA THR A 4 -16.92 13.60 46.10
C THR A 4 -17.53 14.96 45.79
N ARG A 5 -16.73 15.90 45.27
CA ARG A 5 -17.18 17.26 44.93
C ARG A 5 -18.41 17.29 44.00
N ARG A 6 -18.54 16.30 43.11
CA ARG A 6 -19.71 16.13 42.23
C ARG A 6 -20.98 15.73 43.00
N GLN A 7 -20.86 14.85 44.00
CA GLN A 7 -22.02 14.41 44.80
C GLN A 7 -22.56 15.54 45.68
N ARG A 8 -21.68 16.40 46.22
CA ARG A 8 -22.10 17.58 47.00
C ARG A 8 -22.87 18.60 46.16
N ALA A 9 -22.46 18.81 44.91
CA ALA A 9 -23.13 19.75 44.01
C ALA A 9 -24.56 19.32 43.63
N LEU A 10 -24.81 18.01 43.50
CA LEU A 10 -26.14 17.49 43.18
C LEU A 10 -27.12 17.49 44.37
N GLN A 11 -26.61 17.45 45.61
CA GLN A 11 -27.45 17.52 46.81
C GLN A 11 -27.86 18.97 47.17
N SER A 12 -27.07 19.96 46.75
CA SER A 12 -27.30 21.39 47.05
C SER A 12 -28.54 22.00 46.38
N GLY A 13 -29.25 21.27 45.52
CA GLY A 13 -30.45 21.75 44.80
C GLY A 13 -31.77 21.20 45.32
N LYS A 14 -31.79 20.37 46.38
CA LYS A 14 -33.00 19.63 46.79
C LYS A 14 -33.92 20.39 47.77
N ASP A 15 -33.43 21.42 48.48
CA ASP A 15 -34.17 22.08 49.57
C ASP A 15 -34.40 23.60 49.37
N ALA A 16 -34.35 24.11 48.13
CA ALA A 16 -34.66 25.51 47.86
C ALA A 16 -36.08 25.65 47.30
N SER A 17 -37.05 25.65 48.22
CA SER A 17 -38.41 26.15 48.02
C SER A 17 -38.38 27.55 47.37
N THR A 18 -38.97 27.70 46.19
CA THR A 18 -39.64 28.90 45.62
C THR A 18 -39.16 30.30 46.05
N SER A 19 -37.87 30.54 46.27
CA SER A 19 -37.36 31.89 46.50
C SER A 19 -37.18 32.56 45.14
N LEU A 20 -38.13 33.42 44.76
CA LEU A 20 -37.98 34.36 43.67
C LEU A 20 -36.72 35.19 43.94
N ILE A 21 -35.63 34.90 43.23
CA ILE A 21 -34.36 35.62 43.37
C ILE A 21 -34.56 37.01 42.72
N GLU A 22 -34.97 37.99 43.53
CA GLU A 22 -35.11 39.38 43.10
C GLU A 22 -33.77 40.10 43.25
N PHE A 23 -33.15 40.46 42.12
CA PHE A 23 -31.90 41.23 42.09
C PHE A 23 -32.24 42.71 42.34
N PRO A 24 -31.77 43.34 43.43
CA PRO A 24 -32.21 44.67 43.84
C PRO A 24 -31.89 45.80 42.86
N ASN A 25 -31.00 45.59 41.88
CA ASN A 25 -30.67 46.55 40.82
C ASN A 25 -30.87 46.01 39.38
N GLY A 26 -31.63 44.92 39.22
CA GLY A 26 -31.79 44.24 37.93
C GLY A 26 -30.50 43.54 37.45
N LEU A 27 -30.60 42.73 36.39
CA LEU A 27 -29.42 42.12 35.77
C LEU A 27 -28.50 43.20 35.19
N PRO A 28 -27.16 43.07 35.33
CA PRO A 28 -26.22 43.99 34.68
C PRO A 28 -26.45 43.99 33.16
N PRO A 29 -26.38 45.15 32.48
CA PRO A 29 -26.61 45.22 31.04
C PRO A 29 -25.65 44.29 30.31
N ALA A 30 -26.19 43.52 29.36
CA ALA A 30 -25.43 42.53 28.61
C ALA A 30 -24.16 43.18 27.99
N PRO A 31 -22.99 42.52 28.07
CA PRO A 31 -21.76 43.06 27.53
C PRO A 31 -21.93 43.37 26.02
N PRO A 32 -21.32 44.45 25.51
CA PRO A 32 -21.57 44.90 24.14
C PRO A 32 -21.21 43.80 23.13
N THR A 33 -22.20 43.35 22.38
CA THR A 33 -22.12 42.31 21.34
C THR A 33 -20.99 42.56 20.32
N LYS A 34 -20.63 43.84 20.11
CA LYS A 34 -19.56 44.29 19.23
C LYS A 34 -18.16 43.78 19.63
N ALA A 35 -17.85 43.66 20.92
CA ALA A 35 -16.55 43.16 21.37
C ALA A 35 -16.42 41.64 21.16
N ALA A 36 -17.49 40.90 21.43
CA ALA A 36 -17.55 39.46 21.19
C ALA A 36 -17.50 39.14 19.68
N GLN A 37 -18.17 39.93 18.83
CA GLN A 37 -18.10 39.79 17.38
C GLN A 37 -16.69 40.06 16.84
N LYS A 38 -16.00 41.12 17.29
CA LYS A 38 -14.61 41.39 16.89
C LYS A 38 -13.67 40.24 17.25
N ARG A 39 -13.81 39.65 18.45
CA ARG A 39 -13.04 38.48 18.87
C ARG A 39 -13.32 37.26 17.98
N ARG A 40 -14.60 36.99 17.65
CA ARG A 40 -14.97 35.90 16.74
C ARG A 40 -14.36 36.06 15.35
N VAL A 41 -14.35 37.28 14.81
CA VAL A 41 -13.72 37.59 13.51
C VAL A 41 -12.21 37.40 13.56
N GLN A 42 -11.53 37.83 14.64
CA GLN A 42 -10.09 37.64 14.80
C GLN A 42 -9.71 36.16 14.93
N VAL A 43 -10.47 35.39 15.72
CA VAL A 43 -10.25 33.94 15.88
C VAL A 43 -10.47 33.21 14.55
N ALA A 44 -11.54 33.55 13.82
CA ALA A 44 -11.80 32.95 12.50
C ALA A 44 -10.71 33.30 11.47
N LYS A 45 -10.18 34.54 11.52
CA LYS A 45 -9.06 34.96 10.66
C LYS A 45 -7.78 34.21 11.00
N ALA A 46 -7.44 34.12 12.28
CA ALA A 46 -6.26 33.38 12.75
C ALA A 46 -6.35 31.89 12.41
N ALA A 47 -7.53 31.28 12.58
CA ALA A 47 -7.76 29.89 12.21
C ALA A 47 -7.55 29.65 10.70
N LYS A 48 -8.16 30.48 9.84
CA LYS A 48 -7.97 30.38 8.38
C LYS A 48 -6.52 30.59 7.94
N GLU A 49 -5.81 31.52 8.57
CA GLU A 49 -4.42 31.78 8.27
C GLU A 49 -3.51 30.61 8.66
N SER A 50 -3.73 30.02 9.84
CA SER A 50 -3.02 28.81 10.29
C SER A 50 -3.30 27.58 9.42
N GLU A 51 -4.54 27.42 8.94
CA GLU A 51 -4.92 26.34 8.03
C GLU A 51 -4.24 26.49 6.67
N ALA A 52 -4.24 27.71 6.11
CA ALA A 52 -3.59 28.00 4.84
C ALA A 52 -2.06 27.84 4.91
N GLU A 53 -1.44 28.11 6.05
CA GLU A 53 -0.02 27.84 6.27
C GLU A 53 0.27 26.34 6.39
N ALA A 54 -0.56 25.59 7.12
CA ALA A 54 -0.44 24.13 7.24
C ALA A 54 -0.56 23.43 5.87
N ILE A 55 -1.55 23.82 5.05
CA ILE A 55 -1.72 23.28 3.70
C ILE A 55 -0.50 23.61 2.83
N ARG A 56 0.00 24.86 2.88
CA ARG A 56 1.22 25.26 2.15
C ARG A 56 2.44 24.44 2.55
N LYS A 57 2.57 24.10 3.84
CA LYS A 57 3.68 23.28 4.37
C LYS A 57 3.61 21.83 3.91
N ILE A 58 2.41 21.22 3.94
CA ILE A 58 2.18 19.84 3.45
C ILE A 58 2.47 19.75 1.96
N LEU A 59 1.83 20.59 1.14
CA LEU A 59 1.98 20.55 -0.32
C LEU A 59 3.41 20.88 -0.78
N GLY A 60 4.05 21.84 -0.09
CA GLY A 60 5.44 22.21 -0.36
C GLY A 60 6.43 21.08 -0.07
N GLN A 61 6.29 20.38 1.06
CA GLN A 61 7.15 19.25 1.42
C GLN A 61 6.97 18.04 0.49
N ASP A 62 5.73 17.71 0.14
CA ASP A 62 5.44 16.55 -0.70
C ASP A 62 5.92 16.71 -2.14
N SER A 63 6.02 17.93 -2.66
CA SER A 63 6.53 18.19 -4.02
C SER A 63 7.96 17.65 -4.25
N ASN A 64 8.86 17.85 -3.28
CA ASN A 64 10.26 17.40 -3.37
C ASN A 64 10.39 15.89 -3.17
N ARG A 65 9.60 15.32 -2.23
CA ARG A 65 9.55 13.89 -1.98
C ARG A 65 9.00 13.15 -3.20
N LYS A 66 7.88 13.64 -3.74
CA LYS A 66 7.23 13.12 -4.95
C LYS A 66 8.18 13.15 -6.16
N LYS A 67 8.92 14.25 -6.35
CA LYS A 67 9.92 14.36 -7.43
C LYS A 67 11.06 13.33 -7.31
N ARG A 68 11.49 12.97 -6.09
CA ARG A 68 12.51 11.92 -5.87
C ARG A 68 11.95 10.53 -6.14
N GLU A 69 10.74 10.26 -5.66
CA GLU A 69 10.04 8.99 -5.88
C GLU A 69 9.78 8.75 -7.37
N ASP A 70 9.29 9.77 -8.10
CA ASP A 70 9.02 9.67 -9.54
C ASP A 70 10.30 9.46 -10.35
N LYS A 71 11.42 10.09 -9.98
CA LYS A 71 12.73 9.83 -10.59
C LYS A 71 13.19 8.37 -10.39
N LEU A 72 12.99 7.83 -9.19
CA LEU A 72 13.35 6.44 -8.89
C LEU A 72 12.44 5.46 -9.65
N LYS A 73 11.13 5.74 -9.69
CA LYS A 73 10.16 4.93 -10.43
C LYS A 73 10.50 4.92 -11.92
N LYS A 74 10.74 6.10 -12.51
CA LYS A 74 11.17 6.23 -13.90
C LYS A 74 12.43 5.40 -14.21
N ARG A 75 13.47 5.46 -13.36
CA ARG A 75 14.68 4.64 -13.55
C ARG A 75 14.41 3.14 -13.46
N ARG A 76 13.52 2.70 -12.58
CA ARG A 76 13.14 1.28 -12.46
C ARG A 76 12.37 0.81 -13.69
N ASP A 77 11.44 1.62 -14.16
CA ASP A 77 10.62 1.31 -15.34
C ASP A 77 11.50 1.28 -16.60
N GLU A 78 12.45 2.23 -16.73
CA GLU A 78 13.47 2.24 -17.79
C GLU A 78 14.33 0.96 -17.76
N LEU A 79 14.82 0.54 -16.59
CA LEU A 79 15.59 -0.69 -16.46
C LEU A 79 14.76 -1.94 -16.78
N ALA A 80 13.48 -1.96 -16.39
CA ALA A 80 12.57 -3.06 -16.71
C ALA A 80 12.29 -3.12 -18.22
N GLN A 81 12.11 -1.97 -18.85
CA GLN A 81 11.89 -1.83 -20.28
C GLN A 81 13.15 -2.22 -21.07
N GLU A 82 14.33 -1.78 -20.63
CA GLU A 82 15.62 -2.18 -21.23
C GLU A 82 15.81 -3.70 -21.12
N LYS A 83 15.53 -4.31 -19.96
CA LYS A 83 15.59 -5.77 -19.79
C LYS A 83 14.60 -6.49 -20.69
N ALA A 84 13.39 -5.97 -20.84
CA ALA A 84 12.40 -6.53 -21.74
C ALA A 84 12.90 -6.43 -23.19
N ALA A 85 13.27 -5.25 -23.65
CA ALA A 85 13.80 -5.03 -25.00
C ALA A 85 15.08 -5.84 -25.27
N ASN A 86 15.98 -5.96 -24.30
CA ASN A 86 17.17 -6.79 -24.41
C ASN A 86 16.82 -8.26 -24.65
N ALA A 87 15.78 -8.78 -23.97
CA ALA A 87 15.29 -10.14 -24.22
C ALA A 87 14.80 -10.33 -25.66
N TRP A 88 14.24 -9.29 -26.30
CA TRP A 88 13.85 -9.31 -27.72
C TRP A 88 15.02 -9.12 -28.69
N THR A 89 16.12 -8.49 -28.26
CA THR A 89 17.34 -8.35 -29.08
C THR A 89 18.26 -9.57 -29.02
N LEU A 90 18.04 -10.48 -28.06
CA LEU A 90 18.81 -11.72 -28.00
C LEU A 90 18.48 -12.55 -29.25
N PRO A 91 19.50 -13.04 -29.97
CA PRO A 91 19.28 -13.87 -31.15
C PRO A 91 18.41 -15.08 -30.78
N PRO A 92 17.41 -15.43 -31.61
CA PRO A 92 16.46 -16.52 -31.32
C PRO A 92 17.16 -17.83 -30.94
N ASN A 93 18.32 -18.11 -31.55
CA ASN A 93 19.18 -19.26 -31.31
C ASN A 93 20.08 -19.21 -30.04
N THR A 94 19.62 -18.61 -28.93
CA THR A 94 20.40 -18.46 -27.69
C THR A 94 19.79 -19.23 -26.53
N ILE A 95 20.61 -19.95 -25.75
CA ILE A 95 20.20 -20.61 -24.51
C ILE A 95 20.65 -19.76 -23.32
N ARG A 96 19.77 -19.53 -22.34
CA ARG A 96 20.09 -18.74 -21.14
C ARG A 96 20.41 -19.66 -19.96
N TRP A 97 21.53 -19.41 -19.28
CA TRP A 97 21.96 -20.14 -18.09
C TRP A 97 21.96 -19.20 -16.89
N VAL A 98 21.17 -19.51 -15.85
CA VAL A 98 21.13 -18.75 -14.60
C VAL A 98 21.49 -19.66 -13.42
N ILE A 99 22.54 -19.30 -12.68
CA ILE A 99 22.95 -19.98 -11.44
C ILE A 99 22.36 -19.22 -10.25
N ARG A 100 21.56 -19.89 -9.42
CA ARG A 100 21.03 -19.36 -8.15
C ARG A 100 21.45 -20.27 -6.99
N PRO A 101 21.46 -19.77 -5.73
CA PRO A 101 21.73 -20.62 -4.56
C PRO A 101 20.77 -21.82 -4.45
N THR A 102 19.52 -21.67 -4.90
CA THR A 102 18.49 -22.72 -4.92
C THR A 102 18.71 -23.74 -6.04
N GLY A 103 19.54 -23.43 -7.03
CA GLY A 103 19.80 -24.30 -8.16
C GLY A 103 20.09 -23.56 -9.45
N THR A 104 20.38 -24.34 -10.48
CA THR A 104 20.70 -23.85 -11.82
C THR A 104 19.46 -24.00 -12.72
N VAL A 105 19.10 -22.93 -13.42
CA VAL A 105 18.00 -22.92 -14.39
C VAL A 105 18.55 -22.64 -15.78
N VAL A 106 18.26 -23.54 -16.72
CA VAL A 106 18.57 -23.39 -18.15
C VAL A 106 17.27 -23.12 -18.89
N THR A 107 17.22 -22.05 -19.66
CA THR A 107 16.03 -21.64 -20.42
C THR A 107 16.35 -21.68 -21.91
N PHE A 108 15.55 -22.45 -22.66
CA PHE A 108 15.60 -22.54 -24.11
C PHE A 108 14.61 -21.54 -24.71
N SER A 109 15.00 -20.85 -25.78
CA SER A 109 14.09 -19.99 -26.53
C SER A 109 13.02 -20.83 -27.25
N GLU A 110 11.89 -20.21 -27.57
CA GLU A 110 10.73 -20.90 -28.15
C GLU A 110 11.01 -21.43 -29.56
N ASP A 111 11.87 -20.76 -30.33
CA ASP A 111 12.25 -21.12 -31.69
C ASP A 111 13.18 -22.35 -31.79
N VAL A 112 14.07 -22.55 -30.80
CA VAL A 112 14.99 -23.71 -30.76
C VAL A 112 14.32 -24.97 -30.21
N GLY A 113 13.20 -24.81 -29.50
CA GLY A 113 12.48 -25.92 -28.87
C GLY A 113 13.29 -26.62 -27.77
N LEU A 114 12.72 -27.70 -27.22
CA LEU A 114 13.38 -28.49 -26.18
C LEU A 114 14.31 -29.54 -26.84
N PRO A 115 15.56 -29.70 -26.36
CA PRO A 115 16.47 -30.72 -26.88
C PRO A 115 15.89 -32.14 -26.83
N SER A 116 16.20 -32.96 -27.83
CA SER A 116 15.70 -34.34 -27.95
C SER A 116 16.13 -35.26 -26.80
N ILE A 117 17.16 -34.90 -26.03
CA ILE A 117 17.56 -35.60 -24.81
C ILE A 117 16.45 -35.64 -23.74
N PHE A 118 15.50 -34.69 -23.78
CA PHE A 118 14.34 -34.67 -22.89
C PHE A 118 13.17 -35.52 -23.44
N SER A 119 13.24 -35.98 -24.69
CA SER A 119 12.24 -36.82 -25.34
C SER A 119 12.58 -38.31 -25.25
N SER A 120 13.09 -38.77 -24.10
CA SER A 120 13.36 -40.19 -23.92
C SER A 120 12.04 -40.98 -24.04
N LYS A 121 11.98 -41.90 -25.01
CA LYS A 121 10.86 -42.85 -25.10
C LYS A 121 10.85 -43.69 -23.82
N PRO A 122 9.69 -43.92 -23.19
CA PRO A 122 9.62 -44.83 -22.06
C PRO A 122 10.16 -46.20 -22.51
N CYS A 123 11.15 -46.71 -21.77
CA CYS A 123 11.65 -48.05 -21.99
C CYS A 123 10.52 -49.03 -21.67
N SER A 124 10.00 -49.71 -22.69
CA SER A 124 9.07 -50.81 -22.51
C SER A 124 9.84 -52.01 -21.97
N TYR A 125 9.52 -52.45 -20.75
CA TYR A 125 9.99 -53.73 -20.23
C TYR A 125 8.87 -54.77 -20.34
N PRO A 126 9.15 -56.00 -20.82
CA PRO A 126 10.44 -56.48 -21.33
C PRO A 126 10.84 -55.82 -22.66
N PRO A 127 12.14 -55.71 -22.98
CA PRO A 127 12.60 -55.17 -24.25
C PRO A 127 11.96 -55.94 -25.42
N PRO A 128 11.64 -55.27 -26.55
CA PRO A 128 11.10 -55.94 -27.72
C PRO A 128 11.98 -57.13 -28.09
N CYS A 129 11.41 -58.33 -28.10
CA CYS A 129 12.14 -59.52 -28.51
C CYS A 129 12.60 -59.32 -29.96
N GLU A 130 13.87 -59.58 -30.24
CA GLU A 130 14.34 -59.64 -31.61
C GLU A 130 13.52 -60.66 -32.38
N LYS A 131 13.22 -60.36 -33.65
CA LYS A 131 12.55 -61.33 -34.52
C LYS A 131 13.39 -62.59 -34.52
N CYS A 132 12.74 -63.69 -34.16
CA CYS A 132 13.35 -65.00 -34.05
C CYS A 132 14.11 -65.33 -35.34
N ALA A 133 15.43 -65.48 -35.27
CA ALA A 133 16.31 -65.71 -36.42
C ALA A 133 16.18 -67.12 -37.03
N GLY A 134 15.30 -67.96 -36.46
CA GLY A 134 14.99 -69.28 -36.98
C GLY A 134 14.01 -69.19 -38.15
N SER A 135 14.32 -69.88 -39.24
CA SER A 135 13.46 -69.99 -40.43
C SER A 135 12.08 -70.61 -40.16
N SER A 136 11.83 -71.14 -38.97
CA SER A 136 10.58 -71.79 -38.54
C SER A 136 9.72 -70.97 -37.57
N CYS A 137 10.14 -69.76 -37.18
CA CYS A 137 9.41 -69.01 -36.16
C CYS A 137 8.12 -68.40 -36.73
N THR A 138 6.97 -68.91 -36.29
CA THR A 138 5.62 -68.45 -36.69
C THR A 138 5.03 -67.43 -35.71
N ASN A 139 5.86 -66.77 -34.90
CA ASN A 139 5.38 -65.71 -34.01
C ASN A 139 5.43 -64.38 -34.79
N PRO A 140 4.28 -63.76 -35.10
CA PRO A 140 4.23 -62.51 -35.87
C PRO A 140 4.99 -61.35 -35.20
#